data_AF-A0A7R9M8Q1-F1
#
_entry.id   AF-A0A7R9M8Q1-F1
#
_cell.length_a   1.000
_cell.length_b   1.000
_cell.length_c   1.000
_cell.angle_alpha   90.00
_cell.angle_beta   90.00
_cell.angle_gamma   90.00
#
_symmetry.space_group_name_H-M   'P 1'
#
loop_
_entity.id
_entity.type
_entity.pdbx_description
1 polymer ?
#
loop_
_entity_poly.entity_id
_entity_poly.type
_entity_poly.pdbx_seq_one_letter_code
_entity_poly.pdbx_strand_id
1 'polypeptide(L)'
;MSELTEEEKFKTKHIADIIGEWGVWQRNLCIYVFILTAILAYNDLGFSFFAYEPEYWCSDVPIAYQNKTEDMKCRQFANSSELCTEWKYNTNEFHKSIISEFNLVCDRSKYASLTQSFYMLGYLVSGLILSFLPDKYGRRPLCWIYFCIEIISLTACALSVNIQQYIIFRLFAGIGGCGRTGTMCVTRFFNIDIQIN
;
A
#
# COMPACT_ATOMS: atom_id res chain seq x y z
N MET A 1 22.71 2.74 50.82
CA MET A 1 21.86 3.78 50.21
C MET A 1 22.73 5.03 50.10
N SER A 2 23.79 4.92 49.31
CA SER A 2 24.76 6.00 49.09
C SER A 2 24.22 6.90 47.98
N GLU A 3 24.19 8.19 48.28
CA GLU A 3 23.80 9.27 47.38
C GLU A 3 24.44 9.09 45.99
N LEU A 4 23.60 9.12 44.95
CA LEU A 4 24.01 9.06 43.56
C LEU A 4 24.85 10.31 43.26
N THR A 5 26.03 10.12 42.69
CA THR A 5 27.02 11.16 42.42
C THR A 5 26.50 12.16 41.38
N GLU A 6 26.90 13.43 41.51
CA GLU A 6 26.59 14.54 40.58
C GLU A 6 26.92 14.22 39.09
N GLU A 7 27.71 13.19 38.81
CA GLU A 7 27.96 12.68 37.45
C GLU A 7 26.71 12.12 36.76
N GLU A 8 25.76 11.53 37.50
CA GLU A 8 24.49 11.09 36.90
C GLU A 8 23.56 12.25 36.53
N LYS A 9 23.71 13.42 37.18
CA LYS A 9 23.03 14.67 36.80
C LYS A 9 23.57 15.26 35.48
N PHE A 10 24.82 14.99 35.12
CA PHE A 10 25.38 15.40 33.82
C PHE A 10 24.86 14.56 32.65
N LYS A 11 24.33 13.37 32.94
CA LYS A 11 23.81 12.38 31.97
C LYS A 11 22.52 12.82 31.24
N THR A 12 21.92 13.96 31.60
CA THR A 12 20.59 14.41 31.14
C THR A 12 20.52 15.94 30.89
N LYS A 13 21.47 16.52 30.13
CA LYS A 13 21.44 17.97 29.83
C LYS A 13 20.44 18.41 28.74
N HIS A 14 20.19 17.60 27.70
CA HIS A 14 18.94 17.58 26.91
C HIS A 14 19.06 16.49 25.83
N ILE A 15 18.02 15.68 25.61
CA ILE A 15 17.96 14.78 24.42
C ILE A 15 18.05 15.61 23.13
N ALA A 16 17.65 16.88 23.17
CA ALA A 16 17.73 17.81 22.06
C ALA A 16 19.18 18.11 21.63
N ASP A 17 20.15 18.12 22.55
CA ASP A 17 21.57 18.36 22.22
C ASP A 17 22.16 17.17 21.45
N ILE A 18 21.66 15.96 21.73
CA ILE A 18 22.02 14.71 21.04
C ILE A 18 21.45 14.66 19.62
N ILE A 19 20.24 15.19 19.42
CA ILE A 19 19.59 15.27 18.10
C ILE A 19 20.28 16.31 17.21
N GLY A 20 21.04 17.24 17.82
CA GLY A 20 21.66 18.38 17.14
C GLY A 20 20.62 19.44 16.74
N GLU A 21 21.10 20.66 16.56
CA GLU A 21 20.25 21.76 16.06
C GLU A 21 19.69 21.43 14.66
N TRP A 22 18.46 21.89 14.40
CA TRP A 22 17.75 21.71 13.12
C TRP A 22 18.51 22.36 11.95
N GLY A 23 19.50 21.65 11.43
CA GLY A 23 20.34 22.11 10.33
C GLY A 23 19.67 21.97 8.96
N VAL A 24 20.21 22.68 7.95
CA VAL A 24 19.73 22.62 6.55
C VAL A 24 19.74 21.18 6.01
N TRP A 25 20.75 20.38 6.40
CA TRP A 25 20.86 18.98 5.97
C TRP A 25 19.77 18.11 6.59
N GLN A 26 19.50 18.24 7.90
CA GLN A 26 18.39 17.55 8.57
C GLN A 26 17.04 17.97 7.97
N ARG A 27 16.84 19.25 7.65
CA ARG A 27 15.62 19.74 7.00
C ARG A 27 15.42 19.12 5.61
N ASN A 28 16.45 19.14 4.76
CA ASN A 28 16.36 18.56 3.41
C ASN A 28 16.13 17.04 3.46
N LEU A 29 16.74 16.34 4.42
CA LEU A 29 16.50 14.92 4.66
C LEU A 29 15.07 14.65 5.14
N CYS A 30 14.55 15.43 6.07
CA CYS A 30 13.15 15.33 6.53
C CYS A 30 12.17 15.56 5.38
N ILE A 31 12.42 16.56 4.51
CA ILE A 31 11.59 16.81 3.33
C ILE A 31 11.64 15.62 2.37
N TYR A 32 12.83 15.06 2.10
CA TYR A 32 12.98 13.89 1.25
C TYR A 32 12.23 12.67 1.80
N VAL A 33 12.37 12.38 3.10
CA VAL A 33 11.65 11.28 3.76
C VAL A 33 10.15 11.53 3.70
N PHE A 34 9.68 12.76 3.97
CA PHE A 34 8.27 13.10 3.93
C PHE A 34 7.66 12.87 2.53
N ILE A 35 8.35 13.32 1.48
CA ILE A 35 7.92 13.09 0.09
C ILE A 35 7.82 11.59 -0.18
N LEU A 36 8.81 10.81 0.23
CA LEU A 36 8.81 9.36 0.02
C LEU A 36 7.75 8.59 0.82
N THR A 37 7.39 9.08 2.01
CA THR A 37 6.30 8.50 2.82
C THR A 37 4.93 8.95 2.31
N ALA A 38 4.83 10.17 1.77
CA ALA A 38 3.59 10.66 1.17
C ALA A 38 3.20 9.84 -0.07
N ILE A 39 4.18 9.45 -0.89
CA ILE A 39 3.96 8.53 -2.03
C ILE A 39 3.40 7.18 -1.56
N LEU A 40 3.90 6.65 -0.43
CA LEU A 40 3.37 5.40 0.14
C LEU A 40 1.96 5.56 0.68
N ALA A 41 1.70 6.63 1.43
CA ALA A 41 0.38 6.94 1.94
C ALA A 41 -0.64 7.08 0.80
N TYR A 42 -0.24 7.67 -0.33
CA TYR A 42 -1.07 7.71 -1.53
C TYR A 42 -1.37 6.32 -2.10
N ASN A 43 -0.41 5.40 -2.10
CA ASN A 43 -0.65 4.01 -2.54
C ASN A 43 -1.58 3.22 -1.60
N ASP A 44 -1.61 3.58 -0.32
CA ASP A 44 -2.50 2.99 0.67
C ASP A 44 -3.93 3.53 0.58
N LEU A 45 -4.05 4.86 0.61
CA LEU A 45 -5.35 5.56 0.62
C LEU A 45 -5.97 5.61 -0.77
N GLY A 46 -5.14 5.71 -1.82
CA GLY A 46 -5.55 5.72 -3.21
C GLY A 46 -6.33 4.47 -3.61
N PHE A 47 -6.04 3.32 -2.99
CA PHE A 47 -6.80 2.09 -3.22
C PHE A 47 -8.28 2.26 -2.88
N SER A 48 -8.65 3.05 -1.88
CA SER A 48 -10.05 3.28 -1.52
C SER A 48 -10.82 4.01 -2.63
N PHE A 49 -10.14 4.90 -3.37
CA PHE A 49 -10.72 5.59 -4.51
C PHE A 49 -10.76 4.68 -5.75
N PHE A 50 -9.71 3.89 -5.98
CA PHE A 50 -9.67 2.95 -7.12
C PHE A 50 -10.58 1.73 -6.94
N ALA A 51 -10.87 1.34 -5.72
CA ALA A 51 -11.77 0.24 -5.37
C ALA A 51 -13.22 0.72 -5.12
N TYR A 52 -13.54 1.96 -5.48
CA TYR A 52 -14.93 2.42 -5.49
C TYR A 52 -15.77 1.54 -6.42
N GLU A 53 -16.96 1.17 -5.94
CA GLU A 53 -17.95 0.37 -6.66
C GLU A 53 -18.93 1.30 -7.38
N PRO A 54 -18.72 1.58 -8.69
CA PRO A 54 -19.66 2.39 -9.45
C PRO A 54 -20.98 1.65 -9.63
N GLU A 55 -22.06 2.41 -9.82
CA GLU A 55 -23.33 1.83 -10.23
C GLU A 55 -23.16 1.06 -11.54
N TYR A 56 -23.63 -0.19 -11.55
CA TYR A 56 -23.49 -1.08 -12.69
C TYR A 56 -24.80 -1.77 -13.02
N TRP A 57 -24.97 -2.12 -14.29
CA TRP A 57 -26.11 -2.87 -14.80
C TRP A 57 -25.67 -3.88 -15.85
N CYS A 58 -26.46 -4.93 -16.01
CA CYS A 58 -26.23 -5.93 -17.04
C CYS A 58 -26.63 -5.36 -18.40
N SER A 59 -25.76 -5.49 -19.41
CA SER A 59 -26.08 -5.07 -20.78
C SER A 59 -26.97 -6.10 -21.48
N ASP A 60 -26.77 -7.39 -21.19
CA ASP A 60 -27.38 -8.52 -21.90
C ASP A 60 -28.51 -9.15 -21.08
N VAL A 61 -29.60 -8.40 -20.92
CA VAL A 61 -30.79 -8.87 -20.19
C VAL A 61 -31.82 -9.43 -21.20
N PRO A 62 -32.33 -10.67 -21.04
CA PRO A 62 -33.44 -11.16 -21.87
C PRO A 62 -34.67 -10.26 -21.74
N ILE A 63 -35.42 -10.08 -22.84
CA ILE A 63 -36.60 -9.17 -22.91
C ILE A 63 -37.62 -9.44 -21.80
N ALA A 64 -37.74 -10.69 -21.35
CA ALA A 64 -38.61 -11.09 -20.23
C ALA A 64 -38.30 -10.41 -18.89
N TYR A 65 -37.11 -9.83 -18.73
CA TYR A 65 -36.60 -9.27 -17.47
C TYR A 65 -36.29 -7.76 -17.51
N GLN A 66 -36.47 -7.08 -18.65
CA GLN A 66 -36.21 -5.63 -18.80
C GLN A 66 -37.05 -4.73 -17.88
N ASN A 67 -38.26 -5.15 -17.48
CA ASN A 67 -39.15 -4.38 -16.61
C ASN A 67 -39.04 -4.75 -15.11
N LYS A 68 -38.12 -5.66 -14.75
CA LYS A 68 -37.90 -6.13 -13.36
C LYS A 68 -36.51 -5.76 -12.84
N THR A 69 -36.03 -4.58 -13.22
CA THR A 69 -34.64 -4.14 -13.05
C THR A 69 -34.23 -3.78 -11.62
N GLU A 70 -35.16 -3.62 -10.69
CA GLU A 70 -34.84 -3.12 -9.34
C GLU A 70 -34.13 -4.14 -8.43
N ASP A 71 -34.31 -5.46 -8.62
CA ASP A 71 -33.87 -6.46 -7.62
C ASP A 71 -32.87 -7.53 -8.10
N MET A 72 -32.38 -7.45 -9.34
CA MET A 72 -31.55 -8.51 -9.95
C MET A 72 -30.12 -8.05 -10.32
N LYS A 73 -29.47 -7.29 -9.44
CA LYS A 73 -28.06 -6.91 -9.64
C LYS A 73 -27.10 -8.11 -9.76
N CYS A 74 -27.42 -9.25 -9.13
CA CYS A 74 -26.54 -10.43 -9.05
C CYS A 74 -27.26 -11.79 -9.01
N ARG A 75 -28.58 -11.84 -9.23
CA ARG A 75 -29.30 -13.13 -9.24
C ARG A 75 -29.19 -13.75 -10.62
N GLN A 76 -29.03 -15.08 -10.65
CA GLN A 76 -29.33 -15.87 -11.84
C GLN A 76 -30.75 -15.51 -12.31
N PHE A 77 -30.91 -15.28 -13.61
CA PHE A 77 -32.24 -15.18 -14.20
C PHE A 77 -32.97 -16.50 -13.88
N ALA A 78 -34.11 -16.40 -13.18
CA ALA A 78 -34.84 -17.61 -12.80
C ALA A 78 -35.19 -18.38 -14.09
N ASN A 79 -34.68 -19.60 -14.20
CA ASN A 79 -34.78 -20.54 -15.33
C ASN A 79 -33.77 -20.41 -16.50
N SER A 80 -32.69 -19.63 -16.39
CA SER A 80 -31.52 -19.78 -17.27
C SER A 80 -30.21 -19.68 -16.50
N SER A 81 -29.28 -20.59 -16.79
CA SER A 81 -27.89 -20.54 -16.31
C SER A 81 -27.06 -19.44 -16.99
N GLU A 82 -27.71 -18.46 -17.60
CA GLU A 82 -27.07 -17.38 -18.33
C GLU A 82 -26.73 -16.29 -17.33
N LEU A 83 -25.51 -16.37 -16.81
CA LEU A 83 -24.89 -15.28 -16.09
C LEU A 83 -24.73 -14.08 -17.03
N CYS A 84 -24.91 -12.86 -16.53
CA CYS A 84 -24.64 -11.67 -17.32
C CYS A 84 -23.18 -11.68 -17.82
N THR A 85 -23.00 -11.74 -19.13
CA THR A 85 -21.68 -11.83 -19.77
C THR A 85 -21.01 -10.46 -19.85
N GLU A 86 -21.79 -9.40 -20.07
CA GLU A 86 -21.30 -8.03 -20.25
C GLU A 86 -21.96 -7.03 -19.28
N TRP A 87 -21.11 -6.28 -18.57
CA TRP A 87 -21.51 -5.29 -17.57
C TRP A 87 -21.22 -3.88 -18.05
N LYS A 88 -22.15 -2.96 -17.81
CA LYS A 88 -21.99 -1.53 -18.05
C LYS A 88 -21.97 -0.78 -16.71
N TYR A 89 -21.14 0.26 -16.65
CA TYR A 89 -20.87 1.02 -15.44
C TYR A 89 -21.21 2.49 -15.67
N ASN A 90 -21.74 3.14 -14.64
CA ASN A 90 -21.97 4.58 -14.63
C ASN A 90 -20.63 5.31 -14.47
N THR A 91 -20.20 6.01 -15.51
CA THR A 91 -18.92 6.75 -15.55
C THR A 91 -19.05 8.22 -15.17
N ASN A 92 -20.20 8.67 -14.67
CA ASN A 92 -20.44 10.08 -14.40
C ASN A 92 -19.60 10.62 -13.22
N GLU A 93 -19.27 9.78 -12.23
CA GLU A 93 -18.47 10.18 -11.06
C GLU A 93 -16.99 9.78 -11.18
N PHE A 94 -16.71 8.61 -11.74
CA PHE A 94 -15.34 8.09 -11.91
C PHE A 94 -15.17 7.44 -13.28
N HIS A 95 -14.05 7.75 -13.94
CA HIS A 95 -13.82 7.31 -15.32
C HIS A 95 -13.58 5.80 -15.42
N LYS A 96 -12.78 5.23 -14.51
CA LYS A 96 -12.47 3.79 -14.41
C LYS A 96 -12.05 3.42 -12.98
N SER A 97 -12.64 2.38 -12.43
CA SER A 97 -12.24 1.74 -11.17
C SER A 97 -11.73 0.33 -11.41
N ILE A 98 -10.99 -0.24 -10.46
CA ILE A 98 -10.50 -1.63 -10.49
C ILE A 98 -11.68 -2.60 -10.65
N ILE A 99 -12.82 -2.26 -10.05
CA ILE A 99 -14.05 -3.05 -10.15
C ILE A 99 -14.57 -3.06 -11.59
N SER A 100 -14.64 -1.89 -12.24
CA SER A 100 -15.08 -1.78 -13.64
C SER A 100 -14.09 -2.38 -14.65
N GLU A 101 -12.80 -2.38 -14.32
CA GLU A 101 -11.74 -2.88 -15.21
C GLU A 101 -11.66 -4.41 -15.21
N PHE A 102 -11.73 -5.04 -14.02
CA PHE A 102 -11.65 -6.50 -13.88
C PHE A 102 -13.03 -7.18 -13.73
N ASN A 103 -14.13 -6.44 -13.90
CA ASN A 103 -15.50 -6.91 -13.71
C ASN A 103 -15.71 -7.63 -12.35
N LEU A 104 -15.32 -6.96 -11.26
CA LEU A 104 -15.38 -7.48 -9.90
C LEU A 104 -16.76 -7.28 -9.26
N VAL A 105 -17.80 -7.77 -9.93
CA VAL A 105 -19.19 -7.65 -9.46
C VAL A 105 -19.68 -8.95 -8.83
N CYS A 106 -20.72 -8.87 -7.99
CA CYS A 106 -21.41 -10.03 -7.42
C CYS A 106 -20.45 -10.95 -6.62
N ASP A 107 -20.34 -12.23 -6.97
CA ASP A 107 -19.43 -13.17 -6.30
C ASP A 107 -17.95 -12.77 -6.40
N ARG A 108 -17.58 -12.01 -7.44
CA ARG A 108 -16.23 -11.54 -7.67
C ARG A 108 -15.89 -10.23 -6.94
N SER A 109 -16.85 -9.58 -6.29
CA SER A 109 -16.61 -8.38 -5.46
C SER A 109 -15.57 -8.63 -4.35
N LYS A 110 -15.53 -9.85 -3.81
CA LYS A 110 -14.59 -10.26 -2.76
C LYS A 110 -13.12 -10.09 -3.16
N TYR A 111 -12.80 -10.15 -4.46
CA TYR A 111 -11.42 -9.99 -4.93
C TYR A 111 -10.89 -8.55 -4.75
N ALA A 112 -11.76 -7.54 -4.73
CA ALA A 112 -11.35 -6.17 -4.41
C ALA A 112 -10.81 -6.09 -2.98
N SER A 113 -11.57 -6.58 -2.00
CA SER A 113 -11.13 -6.63 -0.59
C SER A 113 -9.91 -7.53 -0.38
N LEU A 114 -9.83 -8.67 -1.09
CA LEU A 114 -8.65 -9.53 -1.05
C LEU A 114 -7.40 -8.79 -1.50
N THR A 115 -7.48 -7.97 -2.54
CA THR A 115 -6.33 -7.20 -3.04
C THR A 115 -5.74 -6.29 -1.95
N GLN A 116 -6.58 -5.61 -1.18
CA GLN A 116 -6.13 -4.79 -0.06
C GLN A 116 -5.49 -5.65 1.04
N SER A 117 -6.10 -6.78 1.37
CA SER A 117 -5.59 -7.72 2.38
C SER A 117 -4.21 -8.26 2.01
N PHE A 118 -3.99 -8.63 0.74
CA PHE A 118 -2.69 -9.15 0.28
C PHE A 118 -1.59 -8.08 0.29
N TYR A 119 -1.94 -6.81 0.06
CA TYR A 119 -0.99 -5.72 0.24
C TYR A 119 -0.58 -5.53 1.70
N MET A 120 -1.56 -5.54 2.61
CA MET A 120 -1.30 -5.44 4.05
C MET A 120 -0.51 -6.64 4.56
N LEU A 121 -0.75 -7.82 3.99
CA LEU A 121 0.07 -9.00 4.26
C LEU A 121 1.52 -8.80 3.81
N GLY A 122 1.74 -8.20 2.64
CA GLY A 122 3.07 -7.80 2.17
C GLY A 122 3.75 -6.81 3.13
N TYR A 123 3.02 -5.83 3.64
CA TYR A 123 3.50 -4.90 4.67
C TYR A 123 3.95 -5.62 5.94
N LEU A 124 3.12 -6.55 6.42
CA LEU A 124 3.41 -7.32 7.64
C LEU A 124 4.65 -8.19 7.46
N VAL A 125 4.77 -8.90 6.34
CA VAL A 125 5.95 -9.71 6.02
C VAL A 125 7.21 -8.84 5.96
N SER A 126 7.10 -7.66 5.36
CA SER A 126 8.22 -6.73 5.30
C SER A 126 8.65 -6.24 6.68
N GLY A 127 7.70 -5.81 7.52
CA GLY A 127 7.99 -5.35 8.87
C GLY A 127 8.60 -6.42 9.78
N LEU A 128 8.20 -7.69 9.62
CA LEU A 128 8.67 -8.77 10.48
C LEU A 128 9.98 -9.41 10.02
N ILE A 129 10.16 -9.62 8.71
CA ILE A 129 11.30 -10.38 8.20
C ILE A 129 12.34 -9.43 7.62
N LEU A 130 11.89 -8.52 6.76
CA LEU A 130 12.78 -7.69 5.95
C LEU A 130 13.34 -6.49 6.70
N SER A 131 12.76 -6.13 7.85
CA SER A 131 13.30 -5.06 8.71
C SER A 131 14.63 -5.41 9.39
N PHE A 132 14.98 -6.69 9.54
CA PHE A 132 16.27 -7.11 10.13
C PHE A 132 17.39 -7.31 9.09
N LEU A 133 17.05 -7.44 7.81
CA LEU A 133 18.02 -7.63 6.72
C LEU A 133 19.03 -6.47 6.56
N PRO A 134 18.66 -5.19 6.73
CA PRO A 134 19.56 -4.05 6.60
C PRO A 134 20.78 -4.09 7.51
N ASP A 135 20.65 -4.69 8.68
CA ASP A 135 21.74 -4.78 9.65
C ASP A 135 22.79 -5.83 9.26
N LYS A 136 22.43 -6.80 8.41
CA LYS A 136 23.34 -7.86 7.95
C LYS A 136 23.97 -7.59 6.58
N TYR A 137 23.19 -7.08 5.62
CA TYR A 137 23.64 -6.89 4.23
C TYR A 137 23.99 -5.43 3.89
N GLY A 138 23.86 -4.53 4.86
CA GLY A 138 24.10 -3.11 4.70
C GLY A 138 22.86 -2.35 4.25
N ARG A 139 22.69 -1.13 4.79
CA ARG A 139 21.44 -0.37 4.67
C ARG A 139 21.23 0.31 3.32
N ARG A 140 22.29 0.84 2.72
CA ARG A 140 22.23 1.53 1.42
C ARG A 140 21.86 0.63 0.25
N PRO A 141 22.50 -0.54 0.03
CA PRO A 141 22.15 -1.40 -1.11
C PRO A 141 20.73 -1.97 -0.97
N LEU A 142 20.30 -2.33 0.25
CA LEU A 142 18.95 -2.84 0.47
C LEU A 142 17.86 -1.80 0.22
N CYS A 143 18.07 -0.53 0.59
CA CYS A 143 17.15 0.55 0.21
C CYS A 143 16.88 0.59 -1.30
N TRP A 144 17.95 0.50 -2.12
CA TRP A 144 17.82 0.50 -3.57
C TRP A 144 17.08 -0.74 -4.09
N ILE A 145 17.36 -1.92 -3.53
CA ILE A 145 16.67 -3.15 -3.90
C ILE A 145 15.17 -3.03 -3.63
N TYR A 146 14.76 -2.57 -2.44
CA TYR A 146 13.34 -2.38 -2.11
C TYR A 146 12.66 -1.37 -3.03
N PHE A 147 13.35 -0.28 -3.35
CA PHE A 147 12.84 0.73 -4.29
C PHE A 147 12.64 0.16 -5.70
N CYS A 148 13.59 -0.63 -6.21
CA CYS A 148 13.46 -1.30 -7.50
C CYS A 148 12.30 -2.31 -7.50
N ILE A 149 12.16 -3.11 -6.43
CA ILE A 149 11.05 -4.06 -6.29
C ILE A 149 9.71 -3.33 -6.33
N GLU A 150 9.59 -2.20 -5.61
CA GLU A 150 8.37 -1.40 -5.58
C GLU A 150 8.02 -0.84 -6.97
N ILE A 151 8.96 -0.22 -7.67
CA ILE A 151 8.74 0.35 -9.01
C ILE A 151 8.33 -0.75 -10.01
N ILE A 152 9.06 -1.86 -10.02
CA ILE A 152 8.79 -2.97 -10.94
C ILE A 152 7.40 -3.54 -10.66
N SER A 153 7.05 -3.73 -9.39
CA SER A 153 5.75 -4.29 -9.00
C SER A 153 4.60 -3.35 -9.33
N LEU A 154 4.73 -2.04 -9.08
CA LEU A 154 3.69 -1.05 -9.42
C LEU A 154 3.51 -0.93 -10.95
N THR A 155 4.59 -0.99 -11.71
CA THR A 155 4.53 -1.00 -13.18
C THR A 155 3.84 -2.27 -13.67
N ALA A 156 4.15 -3.42 -13.06
CA ALA A 156 3.49 -4.69 -13.37
C ALA A 156 1.98 -4.68 -13.02
N CYS A 157 1.58 -4.00 -11.94
CA CYS A 157 0.17 -3.76 -11.63
C CYS A 157 -0.54 -3.01 -12.76
N ALA A 158 0.09 -1.96 -13.31
CA ALA A 158 -0.50 -1.18 -14.40
C ALA A 158 -0.64 -1.97 -15.72
N LEU A 159 0.17 -3.01 -15.91
CA LEU A 159 0.13 -3.89 -17.09
C LEU A 159 -0.67 -5.17 -16.87
N SER A 160 -1.27 -5.35 -15.69
CA SER A 160 -1.93 -6.60 -15.35
C SER A 160 -3.23 -6.80 -16.14
N VAL A 161 -3.40 -7.99 -16.71
CA VAL A 161 -4.60 -8.35 -17.49
C VAL A 161 -5.60 -9.14 -16.65
N ASN A 162 -5.11 -9.83 -15.62
CA ASN A 162 -5.91 -10.67 -14.74
C ASN A 162 -5.85 -10.17 -13.29
N ILE A 163 -6.96 -10.26 -12.57
CA ILE A 163 -7.05 -9.86 -11.16
C ILE A 163 -6.06 -10.62 -10.26
N GLN A 164 -5.81 -11.90 -10.54
CA GLN A 164 -4.86 -12.69 -9.76
C GLN A 164 -3.42 -12.17 -9.88
N GLN A 165 -3.02 -11.75 -11.08
CA GLN A 165 -1.71 -11.14 -11.31
C GLN A 165 -1.61 -9.79 -10.58
N TYR A 166 -2.67 -8.97 -10.66
CA TYR A 166 -2.76 -7.71 -9.93
C TYR A 166 -2.58 -7.89 -8.41
N ILE A 167 -3.25 -8.87 -7.82
CA ILE A 167 -3.13 -9.19 -6.38
C ILE A 167 -1.69 -9.56 -6.00
N ILE A 168 -1.04 -10.42 -6.80
CA ILE A 168 0.34 -10.85 -6.55
C ILE A 168 1.31 -9.67 -6.64
N PHE A 169 1.19 -8.83 -7.68
CA PHE A 169 2.02 -7.65 -7.82
C PHE A 169 1.77 -6.62 -6.71
N ARG A 170 0.52 -6.47 -6.24
CA ARG A 170 0.21 -5.66 -5.05
C ARG A 170 0.95 -6.19 -3.82
N LEU A 171 0.97 -7.50 -3.58
CA LEU A 171 1.72 -8.07 -2.45
C LEU A 171 3.20 -7.68 -2.50
N PHE A 172 3.86 -7.78 -3.66
CA PHE A 172 5.26 -7.38 -3.81
C PHE A 172 5.48 -5.86 -3.68
N ALA A 173 4.55 -5.04 -4.18
CA ALA A 173 4.58 -3.60 -3.97
C ALA A 173 4.50 -3.24 -2.48
N GLY A 174 3.69 -3.99 -1.71
CA GLY A 174 3.59 -3.82 -0.26
C GLY A 174 4.89 -4.14 0.48
N ILE A 175 5.53 -5.23 0.05
CA ILE A 175 6.84 -5.64 0.57
C ILE A 175 7.91 -4.56 0.29
N GLY A 176 8.00 -4.07 -0.95
CA GLY A 176 8.98 -3.06 -1.34
C GLY A 176 8.76 -1.71 -0.62
N GLY A 177 7.51 -1.26 -0.53
CA GLY A 177 7.18 0.03 0.07
C GLY A 177 7.48 0.13 1.57
N CYS A 178 7.04 -0.87 2.34
CA CYS A 178 7.32 -0.93 3.78
C CYS A 178 8.82 -1.15 4.03
N GLY A 179 9.48 -2.03 3.28
CA GLY A 179 10.90 -2.36 3.45
C GLY A 179 11.81 -1.18 3.19
N ARG A 180 11.51 -0.40 2.15
CA ARG A 180 12.20 0.87 1.86
C ARG A 180 12.09 1.85 3.03
N THR A 181 10.88 2.05 3.56
CA THR A 181 10.64 3.01 4.66
C THR A 181 11.32 2.56 5.96
N GLY A 182 11.17 1.28 6.31
CA GLY A 182 11.83 0.70 7.49
C GLY A 182 13.34 0.89 7.45
N THR A 183 13.97 0.59 6.30
CA THR A 183 15.42 0.73 6.14
C THR A 183 15.87 2.21 6.20
N MET A 184 15.08 3.14 5.65
CA MET A 184 15.37 4.58 5.74
C MET A 184 15.29 5.10 7.18
N CYS A 185 14.26 4.71 7.94
CA CYS A 185 14.13 5.09 9.34
C CYS A 185 15.30 4.56 10.20
N VAL A 186 15.68 3.29 10.02
CA VAL A 186 16.80 2.68 10.76
C VAL A 186 18.14 3.34 10.42
N THR A 187 18.34 3.76 9.16
CA THR A 187 19.55 4.50 8.76
C THR A 187 19.70 5.83 9.52
N ARG A 188 18.58 6.48 9.89
CA ARG A 188 18.61 7.72 10.67
C ARG A 188 19.00 7.47 12.13
N PHE A 189 18.42 6.46 12.78
CA PHE A 189 18.72 6.13 14.18
C PHE A 189 20.22 5.85 14.38
N PHE A 190 20.80 5.02 13.53
CA PHE A 190 22.22 4.68 13.67
C PHE A 190 23.19 5.79 13.26
N ASN A 191 22.83 6.67 12.31
CA ASN A 191 23.68 7.84 12.04
C ASN A 191 23.70 8.79 13.24
N ILE A 192 22.61 8.86 14.01
CA ILE A 192 22.58 9.59 15.28
C ILE A 192 23.47 8.86 16.30
N ASP A 193 23.37 7.54 16.45
CA ASP A 193 24.21 6.77 17.37
C ASP A 193 25.73 6.87 17.07
N ILE A 194 26.12 6.89 15.79
CA ILE A 194 27.52 7.09 15.38
C ILE A 194 28.04 8.51 15.68
N GLN A 195 27.16 9.51 15.74
CA GLN A 195 27.58 10.88 16.12
C GLN A 195 27.73 11.03 17.64
N ILE A 196 27.22 10.08 18.44
CA ILE A 196 27.22 10.13 19.91
C ILE A 196 28.42 9.36 20.51
N ASN A 197 29.07 8.49 19.72
CA ASN A 197 30.17 7.62 20.17
C ASN A 197 31.48 7.96 19.46
#